data_AF-A0A523XQ59-F1
#
_entry.id   AF-A0A523XQ59-F1
#
_cell.length_a   1.000
_cell.length_b   1.000
_cell.length_c   1.000
_cell.angle_alpha   90.00
_cell.angle_beta   90.00
_cell.angle_gamma   90.00
#
_symmetry.space_group_name_H-M   'P 1'
#
loop_
_entity.id
_entity.type
_entity.pdbx_description
1 polymer ?
#
loop_
_entity_poly.entity_id
_entity_poly.type
_entity_poly.pdbx_seq_one_letter_code
_entity_poly.pdbx_strand_id
1 'polypeptide(L)'
;MYETKVPGTRYAIALTNVKGQWYIQIKLDGIVESETIVKELSEPGVLENIKTVVSEVNLYLNDFIIDQITKEITSEAEILLKEVAATAATVSQHTTSSEMSAVEETLIQIVKRIETLEERIQRLENTLEHRV
;
A
#
# COMPACT_ATOMS: atom_id res chain seq x y z
N MET A 1 5.17 7.47 2.61
CA MET A 1 4.10 7.86 3.55
C MET A 1 3.99 9.36 3.46
N TYR A 2 2.83 9.86 3.04
CA TYR A 2 2.54 11.30 3.02
C TYR A 2 1.60 11.64 4.17
N GLU A 3 1.75 12.82 4.76
CA GLU A 3 0.97 13.24 5.93
C GLU A 3 0.71 14.74 5.86
N THR A 4 -0.55 15.15 6.00
CA THR A 4 -0.94 16.55 6.14
C THR A 4 -1.60 16.80 7.49
N LYS A 5 -1.30 17.95 8.10
CA LYS A 5 -1.85 18.31 9.41
C LYS A 5 -3.23 18.92 9.26
N VAL A 6 -4.15 18.56 10.13
CA VAL A 6 -5.49 19.17 10.18
C VAL A 6 -5.39 20.49 10.97
N PRO A 7 -5.63 21.66 10.34
CA PRO A 7 -5.45 22.96 10.99
C PRO A 7 -6.29 23.11 12.27
N GLY A 8 -5.70 23.70 13.31
CA GLY A 8 -6.37 23.92 14.59
C GLY A 8 -6.55 22.66 15.46
N THR A 9 -5.98 21.53 15.07
CA THR A 9 -6.07 20.26 15.82
C THR A 9 -4.69 19.62 16.01
N ARG A 10 -4.63 18.57 16.82
CA ARG A 10 -3.45 17.68 16.93
C ARG A 10 -3.50 16.52 15.94
N TYR A 11 -4.52 16.47 15.10
CA TYR A 11 -4.71 15.39 14.15
C TYR A 11 -3.90 15.64 12.87
N ALA A 12 -3.48 14.55 12.25
CA ALA A 12 -2.95 14.52 10.91
C ALA A 12 -3.65 13.43 10.09
N ILE A 13 -3.80 13.66 8.79
CA ILE A 13 -4.31 12.66 7.86
C ILE A 13 -3.17 12.24 6.95
N ALA A 14 -2.96 10.93 6.85
CA ALA A 14 -1.85 10.35 6.12
C ALA A 14 -2.32 9.37 5.03
N LEU A 15 -1.61 9.37 3.90
CA LEU A 15 -1.71 8.35 2.87
C LEU A 15 -0.51 7.41 2.99
N THR A 16 -0.79 6.14 3.26
CA THR A 16 0.23 5.11 3.50
C THR A 16 0.03 3.91 2.57
N ASN A 17 1.11 3.39 1.99
CA ASN A 17 1.09 2.09 1.31
C ASN A 17 1.63 1.01 2.26
N VAL A 18 0.81 0.01 2.54
CA VAL A 18 1.19 -1.16 3.33
C VAL A 18 0.97 -2.40 2.47
N LYS A 19 2.05 -3.11 2.14
CA LYS A 19 2.01 -4.36 1.34
C LYS A 19 1.25 -4.22 0.01
N GLY A 20 1.37 -3.07 -0.66
CA GLY A 20 0.72 -2.82 -1.95
C GLY A 20 -0.71 -2.28 -1.84
N GLN A 21 -1.25 -2.14 -0.63
CA GLN A 21 -2.57 -1.60 -0.39
C GLN A 21 -2.46 -0.17 0.19
N TRP A 22 -3.27 0.74 -0.33
CA TRP A 22 -3.29 2.14 0.08
C TRP A 22 -4.31 2.36 1.20
N TYR A 23 -3.89 3.12 2.20
CA TYR A 23 -4.69 3.46 3.37
C TYR A 23 -4.70 4.97 3.57
N ILE A 24 -5.87 5.49 3.91
CA ILE A 24 -6.01 6.80 4.53
C ILE A 24 -6.14 6.58 6.02
N GLN A 25 -5.28 7.25 6.78
CA GLN A 25 -5.16 7.10 8.23
C GLN A 25 -5.35 8.47 8.88
N ILE A 26 -6.16 8.54 9.92
CA ILE A 26 -6.17 9.71 10.82
C ILE A 26 -5.35 9.38 12.06
N LYS A 27 -4.42 10.27 12.39
CA LYS A 27 -3.47 10.09 13.49
C LYS A 27 -3.59 11.19 14.51
N LEU A 28 -3.54 10.83 15.79
CA LEU A 28 -3.39 11.75 16.91
C LEU A 28 -1.99 11.59 17.48
N ASP A 29 -1.17 12.64 17.39
CA ASP A 29 0.22 12.63 17.89
C ASP A 29 1.07 11.44 17.41
N GLY A 30 0.84 11.01 16.16
CA GLY A 30 1.55 9.90 15.52
C GLY A 30 0.94 8.51 15.77
N ILE A 31 -0.10 8.39 16.59
CA ILE A 31 -0.86 7.15 16.80
C ILE A 31 -2.00 7.10 15.79
N VAL A 32 -2.16 6.00 15.06
CA VAL A 32 -3.29 5.80 14.15
C VAL A 32 -4.55 5.52 14.98
N GLU A 33 -5.51 6.43 14.89
CA GLU A 33 -6.80 6.34 15.61
C GLU A 33 -7.86 5.64 14.76
N SER A 34 -7.83 5.86 13.44
CA SER A 34 -8.70 5.20 12.47
C SER A 34 -8.01 5.12 11.11
N GLU A 35 -8.36 4.09 10.33
CA GLU A 35 -7.87 3.90 8.98
C GLU A 35 -8.91 3.25 8.07
N THR A 36 -8.81 3.56 6.78
CA THR A 36 -9.65 2.96 5.73
C THR A 36 -8.81 2.60 4.52
N ILE A 37 -9.23 1.55 3.83
CA ILE A 37 -8.62 1.09 2.59
C ILE A 37 -9.12 1.95 1.43
N VAL A 38 -8.18 2.56 0.71
CA VAL A 38 -8.48 3.31 -0.51
C VAL A 38 -8.50 2.34 -1.69
N LYS A 39 -9.70 2.16 -2.28
CA LYS A 39 -9.88 1.31 -3.47
C LYS A 39 -9.43 2.00 -4.76
N GLU A 40 -9.59 3.32 -4.81
CA GLU A 40 -9.28 4.14 -5.97
C GLU A 40 -8.59 5.43 -5.52
N LEU A 41 -7.38 5.67 -6.05
CA LEU A 41 -6.60 6.89 -5.78
C LEU A 41 -7.07 8.07 -6.66
N SER A 42 -8.38 8.29 -6.70
CA SER A 42 -8.99 9.46 -7.34
C SER A 42 -9.52 10.43 -6.27
N GLU A 43 -9.67 11.70 -6.62
CA GLU A 43 -10.16 12.74 -5.68
C GLU A 43 -11.47 12.35 -4.98
N PRO A 44 -12.50 11.80 -5.67
CA PRO A 44 -13.73 11.35 -5.01
C PRO A 44 -13.49 10.19 -4.04
N GLY A 45 -12.63 9.24 -4.41
CA GLY A 45 -12.29 8.08 -3.56
C GLY A 45 -11.52 8.51 -2.31
N VAL A 46 -10.56 9.42 -2.45
CA VAL A 46 -9.80 9.99 -1.34
C VAL A 46 -10.73 10.79 -0.41
N LEU A 47 -11.63 11.61 -0.96
CA LEU A 47 -12.61 12.38 -0.21
C LEU A 47 -13.52 11.51 0.65
N GLU A 48 -14.09 10.45 0.05
CA GLU A 48 -14.97 9.51 0.76
C GLU A 48 -14.23 8.87 1.94
N ASN A 49 -13.01 8.42 1.70
CA ASN A 49 -12.19 7.78 2.72
C ASN A 49 -11.76 8.74 3.84
N ILE A 50 -11.44 10.01 3.52
CA ILE A 50 -11.18 11.06 4.52
C ILE A 50 -12.41 11.28 5.39
N LYS A 51 -13.59 11.42 4.79
CA LYS A 51 -14.85 11.61 5.54
C LYS A 51 -15.13 10.45 6.47
N THR A 52 -14.88 9.22 6.03
CA THR A 52 -15.01 8.02 6.86
C THR A 52 -14.12 8.10 8.09
N VAL A 53 -12.80 8.26 7.94
CA VAL A 53 -11.88 8.26 9.09
C VAL A 53 -12.11 9.44 10.04
N VAL A 54 -12.47 10.61 9.50
CA VAL A 54 -12.80 11.81 10.28
C VAL A 54 -14.07 11.59 11.11
N SER A 55 -15.09 10.95 10.52
CA SER A 55 -16.33 10.65 11.23
C SER A 55 -16.15 9.58 12.32
N GLU A 56 -15.31 8.58 12.10
CA GLU A 56 -15.02 7.53 13.10
C GLU A 56 -14.37 8.08 14.37
N VAL A 57 -13.55 9.13 14.25
CA VAL A 57 -12.95 9.81 15.41
C VAL A 57 -13.79 10.99 15.94
N ASN A 58 -15.03 11.16 15.45
CA ASN A 58 -15.94 12.24 15.81
C ASN A 58 -15.33 13.66 15.65
N LEU A 59 -14.44 13.83 14.67
CA LEU A 59 -13.82 15.12 14.39
C LEU A 59 -14.70 15.91 13.42
N TYR A 60 -15.21 17.07 13.85
CA TYR A 60 -16.00 17.93 12.99
C TYR A 60 -15.11 18.92 12.26
N LEU A 61 -14.87 18.66 10.99
CA LEU A 61 -14.15 19.56 10.08
C LEU A 61 -15.13 20.26 9.14
N ASN A 62 -14.85 21.51 8.81
CA ASN A 62 -15.62 22.19 7.78
C ASN A 62 -15.29 21.65 6.38
N ASP A 63 -16.21 21.80 5.44
CA ASP A 63 -16.04 21.27 4.08
C ASP A 63 -14.81 21.83 3.36
N PHE A 64 -14.43 23.08 3.67
CA PHE A 64 -13.25 23.72 3.09
C PHE A 64 -11.95 23.01 3.49
N ILE A 65 -11.77 22.67 4.77
CA ILE A 65 -10.60 21.94 5.27
C ILE A 65 -10.57 20.54 4.66
N ILE A 66 -11.72 19.87 4.59
CA ILE A 66 -11.82 18.53 3.99
C ILE A 66 -11.40 18.57 2.50
N ASP A 67 -11.91 19.54 1.74
CA ASP A 67 -11.57 19.73 0.33
C ASP A 67 -10.07 20.02 0.14
N GLN A 68 -9.49 20.90 0.97
CA GLN A 68 -8.07 21.21 0.91
C GLN A 68 -7.20 19.96 1.15
N ILE A 69 -7.49 19.21 2.22
CA ILE A 69 -6.75 17.98 2.56
C ILE A 69 -6.89 16.94 1.44
N THR A 70 -8.09 16.80 0.88
CA THR A 70 -8.37 15.88 -0.22
C THR A 70 -7.49 16.21 -1.42
N LYS A 71 -7.41 17.49 -1.81
CA LYS A 71 -6.60 17.94 -2.94
C LYS A 71 -5.12 17.73 -2.71
N GLU A 72 -4.62 18.03 -1.52
CA GLU A 72 -3.22 17.80 -1.13
C GLU A 72 -2.86 16.30 -1.23
N ILE A 73 -3.68 15.43 -0.63
CA ILE A 73 -3.45 13.98 -0.66
C ILE A 73 -3.55 13.41 -2.07
N THR A 74 -4.52 13.88 -2.86
CA THR A 74 -4.71 13.40 -4.24
C THR A 74 -3.56 13.84 -5.15
N SER A 75 -3.13 15.10 -5.04
CA SER A 75 -1.97 15.61 -5.77
C SER A 75 -0.72 14.78 -5.46
N GLU A 76 -0.50 14.43 -4.20
CA GLU A 76 0.65 13.61 -3.83
C GLU A 76 0.53 12.18 -4.36
N ALA A 77 -0.67 11.59 -4.32
CA ALA A 77 -0.92 10.27 -4.90
C ALA A 77 -0.59 10.26 -6.41
N GLU A 78 -0.96 11.30 -7.15
CA GLU A 78 -0.62 11.42 -8.57
C GLU A 78 0.89 11.52 -8.81
N ILE A 79 1.62 12.26 -7.97
CA ILE A 79 3.08 12.36 -8.07
C ILE A 79 3.71 10.98 -7.86
N LEU A 80 3.31 10.28 -6.78
CA LEU A 80 3.81 8.94 -6.48
C LEU A 80 3.49 7.93 -7.60
N LEU A 81 2.30 7.99 -8.19
CA LEU A 81 1.93 7.16 -9.34
C LEU A 81 2.79 7.46 -10.58
N LYS A 82 3.07 8.74 -10.84
CA LYS A 82 3.95 9.15 -11.96
C LYS A 82 5.40 8.70 -11.74
N GLU A 83 5.92 8.79 -10.52
CA GLU A 83 7.27 8.30 -10.18
C GLU A 83 7.39 6.78 -10.32
N VAL A 84 6.39 6.04 -9.86
CA VAL A 84 6.33 4.58 -10.03
C VAL A 84 6.25 4.21 -11.51
N ALA A 85 5.41 4.90 -12.29
CA ALA A 85 5.30 4.68 -13.73
C ALA A 85 6.59 5.01 -14.48
N ALA A 86 7.27 6.10 -14.12
CA ALA A 86 8.57 6.48 -14.68
C ALA A 86 9.64 5.44 -14.36
N THR A 87 9.69 4.97 -13.11
CA THR A 87 10.61 3.91 -12.68
C THR A 87 10.34 2.60 -13.42
N ALA A 88 9.07 2.21 -13.57
CA ALA A 88 8.68 1.03 -14.34
C ALA A 88 9.05 1.15 -15.83
N ALA A 89 8.93 2.35 -16.41
CA ALA A 89 9.34 2.62 -17.79
C ALA A 89 10.86 2.59 -17.97
N THR A 90 11.63 3.13 -17.02
CA THR A 90 13.10 3.07 -17.03
C THR A 90 13.61 1.64 -16.84
N VAL A 91 13.00 0.86 -15.94
CA VAL A 91 13.28 -0.57 -15.79
C VAL A 91 12.97 -1.32 -17.09
N SER A 92 11.85 -1.00 -17.75
CA SER A 92 11.49 -1.60 -19.05
C SER A 92 12.45 -1.22 -20.19
N GLN A 93 13.13 -0.07 -20.11
CA GLN A 93 14.16 0.33 -21.09
C GLN A 93 15.54 -0.28 -20.79
N HIS A 94 15.88 -0.53 -19.53
CA HIS A 94 17.17 -1.13 -19.14
C HIS A 94 17.20 -2.66 -19.22
N THR A 95 16.04 -3.32 -19.33
CA THR A 95 15.93 -4.79 -19.35
C THR A 95 16.08 -5.43 -20.74
N THR A 96 16.32 -4.67 -21.80
CA THR A 96 16.35 -5.22 -23.17
C THR A 96 17.63 -5.95 -23.60
N SER A 97 18.59 -6.30 -22.72
CA SER A 97 19.65 -7.23 -23.18
C SER A 97 20.41 -8.14 -22.20
N SER A 98 20.27 -8.08 -20.87
CA SER A 98 21.05 -9.02 -20.03
C SER A 98 20.47 -9.35 -18.64
N GLU A 99 19.96 -8.37 -17.90
CA GLU A 99 19.60 -8.58 -16.48
C GLU A 99 18.23 -9.25 -16.28
N MET A 100 17.31 -9.12 -17.23
CA MET A 100 15.98 -9.74 -17.16
C MET A 100 16.07 -11.28 -17.24
N SER A 101 17.06 -11.81 -17.97
CA SER A 101 17.34 -13.25 -18.01
C SER A 101 17.77 -13.78 -16.63
N ALA A 102 18.54 -13.01 -15.87
CA ALA A 102 19.00 -13.42 -14.54
C ALA A 102 17.87 -13.39 -13.50
N VAL A 103 16.96 -12.42 -13.62
CA VAL A 103 15.77 -12.32 -12.75
C VAL A 103 14.77 -13.42 -13.06
N GLU A 104 14.50 -13.71 -14.34
CA GLU A 104 13.65 -14.84 -14.75
C GLU A 104 14.24 -16.17 -14.30
N GLU A 105 15.55 -16.37 -14.46
CA GLU A 105 16.23 -17.58 -14.01
C GLU A 105 16.18 -17.74 -12.48
N THR A 106 16.32 -16.63 -11.74
CA THR A 106 16.18 -16.63 -10.27
C THR A 106 14.75 -16.95 -9.84
N LEU A 107 13.73 -16.42 -10.52
CA LEU A 107 12.33 -16.73 -10.24
C LEU A 107 12.03 -18.20 -10.51
N ILE A 108 12.53 -18.77 -11.61
CA ILE A 108 12.40 -20.21 -11.91
C ILE A 108 13.06 -21.06 -10.81
N GLN A 109 14.23 -20.65 -10.31
CA GLN A 109 14.91 -21.36 -9.22
C GLN A 109 14.14 -21.28 -7.89
N ILE A 110 13.51 -20.13 -7.60
CA ILE A 110 12.67 -19.95 -6.41
C ILE A 110 11.44 -20.86 -6.49
N VAL A 111 10.74 -20.89 -7.64
CA VAL A 111 9.57 -21.76 -7.87
C VAL A 111 9.94 -23.23 -7.65
N LYS A 112 11.02 -23.71 -8.27
CA LYS A 112 11.48 -25.11 -8.08
C LYS A 112 11.81 -25.45 -6.63
N ARG A 113 12.38 -24.49 -5.88
CA ARG A 113 12.66 -24.68 -4.45
C ARG A 113 11.39 -24.78 -3.62
N ILE A 114 10.37 -23.99 -3.95
CA ILE A 114 9.07 -24.05 -3.28
C ILE A 114 8.42 -25.42 -3.54
N GLU A 115 8.36 -25.87 -4.79
CA GLU A 115 7.83 -27.19 -5.15
C GLU A 115 8.55 -28.32 -4.40
N THR A 116 9.89 -28.25 -4.31
CA THR A 116 10.68 -29.23 -3.55
C THR A 116 10.37 -29.20 -2.05
N LEU A 117 10.14 -28.02 -1.48
CA LEU A 117 9.79 -27.88 -0.07
C LEU A 117 8.39 -28.41 0.20
N GLU A 118 7.43 -28.16 -0.68
CA GLU A 118 6.07 -28.71 -0.62
C GLU A 118 6.09 -30.24 -0.67
N GLU A 119 6.84 -30.85 -1.60
CA GLU A 119 7.00 -32.31 -1.65
C GLU A 119 7.65 -32.90 -0.39
N ARG A 120 8.56 -32.15 0.25
CA ARG A 120 9.19 -32.57 1.50
C ARG A 120 8.23 -32.46 2.67
N ILE A 121 7.43 -31.40 2.73
CA ILE A 121 6.38 -31.22 3.74
C ILE A 121 5.35 -32.34 3.60
N GLN A 122 4.85 -32.60 2.39
CA GLN A 122 3.89 -33.69 2.15
C GLN A 122 4.44 -35.06 2.58
N ARG A 123 5.72 -35.33 2.31
CA ARG A 123 6.37 -36.58 2.79
C ARG A 123 6.47 -36.64 4.30
N LEU A 124 6.77 -35.51 4.96
CA LEU A 124 6.83 -35.42 6.41
C LEU A 124 5.43 -35.61 7.04
N GLU A 125 4.41 -34.99 6.48
CA GLU A 125 3.01 -35.15 6.87
C GLU A 125 2.57 -36.61 6.75
N ASN A 126 2.81 -37.24 5.59
CA ASN A 126 2.51 -38.66 5.39
C ASN A 126 3.26 -39.55 6.40
N THR A 127 4.51 -39.22 6.75
CA THR A 127 5.29 -39.99 7.73
C THR A 127 4.76 -39.81 9.16
N LEU A 128 4.22 -38.64 9.49
CA LEU A 128 3.60 -38.36 10.79
C LEU A 128 2.25 -39.05 10.92
N GLU A 129 1.43 -39.09 9.86
CA GLU A 129 0.16 -39.80 9.84
C GLU A 129 0.30 -41.32 10.00
N HIS A 130 1.40 -41.90 9.52
CA HIS A 130 1.69 -43.35 9.67
C HIS A 130 2.35 -43.73 11.01
N ARG A 131 2.55 -42.77 11.94
CA ARG A 131 3.09 -43.01 13.29
C ARG A 131 2.07 -42.86 14.41
N VAL A 132 0.81 -42.53 14.10
CA VAL A 132 -0.34 -42.56 15.01
C VAL A 132 -1.10 -43.87 14.81
#